data_AF-A0AA42P4I0-F1
#
_entry.id   AF-A0AA42P4I0-F1
#
_cell.length_a   1.000
_cell.length_b   1.000
_cell.length_c   1.000
_cell.angle_alpha   90.00
_cell.angle_beta   90.00
_cell.angle_gamma   90.00
#
_symmetry.space_group_name_H-M   'P 1'
#
loop_
_entity.id
_entity.type
_entity.pdbx_description
1 polymer ?
#
loop_
_entity_poly.entity_id
_entity_poly.type
_entity_poly.pdbx_seq_one_letter_code
_entity_poly.pdbx_strand_id
1 'polypeptide(L)' 'MGITTKTITVCCCDVCGSECVPEDGEVRVQVNSGDRDVGPAHIRGVLVFDQPYGCTSGIVCRPCKLKWLAVYLEREAKTT' A
#
# COMPACT_ATOMS: atom_id res chain seq x y z
N MET A 1 39.96 -21.31 -0.12
CA MET A 1 39.30 -20.10 0.44
C MET A 1 37.94 -20.02 -0.21
N GLY A 2 36.86 -20.19 0.55
CA GLY A 2 35.49 -20.18 0.02
C GLY A 2 34.89 -18.80 0.16
N ILE A 3 34.29 -18.26 -0.90
CA ILE A 3 33.54 -17.02 -0.86
C ILE A 3 32.06 -17.38 -0.74
N THR A 4 31.37 -16.81 0.25
CA THR A 4 29.93 -16.94 0.40
C THR A 4 29.28 -15.59 0.08
N THR A 5 28.47 -15.55 -0.95
CA THR A 5 27.72 -14.35 -1.35
C THR A 5 26.26 -14.49 -0.93
N LYS A 6 25.69 -13.43 -0.34
CA LYS A 6 24.26 -13.34 -0.02
C LYS A 6 23.69 -12.09 -0.70
N THR A 7 22.52 -12.25 -1.31
CA THR A 7 21.74 -11.13 -1.88
C THR A 7 20.55 -10.86 -0.99
N ILE A 8 20.35 -9.59 -0.61
CA ILE A 8 19.20 -9.15 0.20
C ILE A 8 18.40 -8.18 -0.65
N THR A 9 17.11 -8.45 -0.80
CA THR A 9 16.16 -7.54 -1.46
C THR A 9 15.39 -6.79 -0.38
N VAL A 10 15.46 -5.46 -0.41
CA VAL A 10 14.69 -4.58 0.49
C VAL A 10 13.68 -3.82 -0.35
N CYS A 11 12.42 -3.82 0.08
CA CYS A 11 11.36 -3.04 -0.55
C CYS A 11 11.15 -1.77 0.27
N CYS A 12 11.15 -0.61 -0.37
CA CYS A 12 10.94 0.68 0.30
C CYS A 12 9.73 1.40 -0.30
N CYS A 13 9.01 2.16 0.51
CA CYS A 13 7.91 3.01 0.06
C CYS A 13 8.42 4.25 -0.68
N ASP A 14 7.92 4.51 -1.89
CA ASP A 14 8.31 5.68 -2.70
C ASP A 14 7.90 7.04 -2.05
N VAL A 15 6.99 7.05 -1.07
CA VAL A 15 6.51 8.29 -0.40
C VAL A 15 7.24 8.58 0.91
N CYS A 16 7.39 7.59 1.79
CA CYS A 16 7.99 7.79 3.13
C CYS A 16 9.40 7.22 3.26
N GLY A 17 9.89 6.47 2.26
CA GLY A 17 11.22 5.83 2.28
C GLY A 17 11.37 4.68 3.26
N SER A 18 10.32 4.32 4.01
CA SER A 18 10.37 3.22 4.99
C SER A 18 10.48 1.86 4.31
N GLU A 19 11.22 0.94 4.92
CA GLU A 19 11.21 -0.47 4.52
C GLU A 19 9.82 -1.06 4.73
N CYS A 20 9.32 -1.77 3.73
CA CYS A 20 7.97 -2.31 3.67
C CYS A 20 7.99 -3.74 3.13
N VAL A 21 6.88 -4.46 3.28
CA VAL A 21 6.69 -5.76 2.63
C VAL A 21 6.10 -5.57 1.22
N PRO A 22 6.35 -6.50 0.27
CA PRO A 22 5.82 -6.39 -1.09
C PRO A 22 4.29 -6.24 -1.16
N GLU A 23 3.55 -6.88 -0.25
CA GLU A 23 2.08 -6.80 -0.21
C GLU A 23 1.55 -5.55 0.53
N ASP A 24 2.43 -4.73 1.12
CA ASP A 24 2.01 -3.59 1.96
C ASP A 24 1.34 -2.48 1.15
N GLY A 25 1.39 -2.55 -0.19
CA GLY A 25 0.64 -1.69 -1.08
C GLY A 25 -0.85 -2.03 -1.19
N GLU A 26 -1.29 -3.18 -0.71
CA GLU A 26 -2.66 -3.63 -0.89
C GLU A 26 -3.60 -3.12 0.21
N VAL A 27 -4.74 -2.57 -0.19
CA VAL A 27 -5.83 -2.24 0.75
C VAL A 27 -6.90 -3.32 0.64
N ARG A 28 -7.14 -4.03 1.74
CA ARG A 28 -8.25 -4.99 1.90
C ARG A 28 -9.26 -4.42 2.86
N VAL A 29 -10.48 -4.20 2.38
CA VAL A 29 -11.61 -3.79 3.21
C VAL A 29 -12.55 -4.97 3.33
N GLN A 30 -12.69 -5.50 4.53
CA GLN A 30 -13.68 -6.53 4.83
C GLN A 30 -15.08 -5.90 4.83
N VAL A 31 -15.99 -6.45 4.04
CA VAL A 31 -17.34 -5.91 3.84
C VAL A 31 -18.36 -6.57 4.78
N ASN A 32 -18.12 -7.83 5.16
CA ASN A 32 -18.98 -8.57 6.09
C ASN A 32 -18.16 -9.51 6.99
N SER A 33 -18.73 -9.94 8.11
CA SER A 33 -18.05 -10.80 9.08
C SER A 33 -17.85 -12.25 8.62
N GLY A 34 -18.49 -12.66 7.51
CA GLY A 34 -18.55 -14.06 7.09
C GLY A 34 -19.32 -14.92 8.11
N ASP A 35 -19.82 -16.07 7.66
CA ASP A 35 -20.33 -17.13 8.54
C ASP A 35 -19.53 -18.42 8.29
N ARG A 36 -19.75 -19.48 9.06
CA ARG A 36 -18.93 -20.70 9.03
C ARG A 36 -18.79 -21.31 7.62
N ASP A 37 -19.82 -21.16 6.79
CA ASP A 37 -19.89 -21.73 5.43
C ASP A 37 -19.56 -20.74 4.31
N VAL A 38 -19.56 -19.44 4.60
CA VAL A 38 -19.31 -18.38 3.60
C VAL A 38 -18.33 -17.40 4.21
N GLY A 39 -17.05 -17.58 3.86
CA GLY A 39 -15.97 -16.74 4.36
C GLY A 39 -16.20 -15.25 4.10
N PRO A 40 -15.55 -14.36 4.86
CA PRO A 40 -15.73 -12.92 4.72
C PRO A 40 -15.39 -12.40 3.33
N ALA A 41 -16.28 -11.58 2.78
CA ALA A 41 -16.10 -10.87 1.53
C ALA A 41 -15.18 -9.66 1.74
N HIS A 42 -14.26 -9.46 0.80
CA HIS A 42 -13.29 -8.38 0.83
C HIS A 42 -13.35 -7.57 -0.46
N ILE A 43 -13.37 -6.25 -0.34
CA ILE A 43 -13.02 -5.35 -1.45
C ILE A 43 -11.51 -5.20 -1.45
N ARG A 44 -10.90 -5.55 -2.58
CA ARG A 44 -9.47 -5.43 -2.82
C ARG A 44 -9.22 -4.20 -3.68
N GLY A 45 -8.45 -3.25 -3.16
CA GLY A 45 -8.08 -2.04 -3.86
C GLY A 45 -6.58 -1.85 -3.90
N VAL A 46 -6.07 -1.35 -5.03
CA VAL A 46 -4.70 -0.86 -5.14
C VAL A 46 -4.80 0.62 -5.49
N LEU A 47 -4.34 1.47 -4.56
CA LEU A 47 -4.06 2.88 -4.90
C LEU A 47 -2.67 2.93 -5.52
N VAL A 48 -2.54 3.46 -6.72
CA VAL A 48 -1.26 3.63 -7.39
C VAL A 48 -0.83 5.09 -7.23
N PHE A 49 0.45 5.31 -6.94
CA PHE A 49 1.01 6.65 -6.85
C PHE A 49 1.77 6.94 -8.14
N ASP A 50 1.20 7.82 -8.96
CA ASP A 50 1.84 8.31 -10.17
C ASP A 50 2.40 9.71 -9.90
N GLN A 51 3.72 9.83 -9.95
CA GLN A 51 4.43 11.09 -9.79
C GLN A 51 5.47 11.19 -10.91
N PRO A 52 5.54 12.32 -11.64
CA PRO A 52 6.41 12.45 -12.81
C PRO A 52 7.90 12.19 -12.55
N TYR A 53 8.37 12.41 -11.32
CA TYR A 53 9.77 12.22 -10.91
C TYR A 53 9.86 11.72 -9.47
N GLY A 54 10.63 10.69 -9.19
CA GLY A 54 10.96 10.26 -7.81
C GLY A 54 10.19 9.06 -7.28
N CYS A 55 9.35 8.44 -8.10
CA CYS A 55 8.80 7.10 -7.83
C CYS A 55 9.52 6.09 -8.70
N THR A 56 10.06 5.05 -8.09
CA THR A 56 10.85 4.05 -8.82
C THR A 56 9.97 2.94 -9.39
N SER A 57 8.87 2.63 -8.70
CA SER A 57 7.94 1.54 -9.07
C SER A 57 6.48 1.83 -8.73
N GLY A 58 6.18 2.99 -8.15
CA GLY A 58 4.82 3.36 -7.74
C GLY A 58 4.33 2.59 -6.51
N ILE A 59 5.26 1.94 -5.79
CA ILE A 59 4.94 1.15 -4.59
C ILE A 59 4.88 2.11 -3.41
N VAL A 60 3.66 2.28 -2.91
CA VAL A 60 3.39 3.09 -1.72
C VAL A 60 2.78 2.19 -0.65
N CYS A 61 3.25 2.32 0.58
CA CYS A 61 2.74 1.55 1.70
C CYS A 61 1.30 1.97 2.05
N ARG A 62 0.53 1.04 2.61
CA ARG A 62 -0.84 1.26 3.06
C ARG A 62 -1.00 2.50 3.96
N PRO A 63 -0.10 2.78 4.94
CA PRO A 63 -0.19 4.00 5.74
C PRO A 63 -0.17 5.29 4.91
N CYS A 64 0.74 5.39 3.94
CA CYS A 64 0.83 6.57 3.07
C CYS A 64 -0.40 6.72 2.19
N LYS A 65 -0.93 5.60 1.68
CA LYS A 65 -2.18 5.58 0.91
C LYS A 65 -3.36 6.12 1.71
N LEU A 66 -3.56 5.61 2.92
CA LEU A 66 -4.66 6.04 3.79
C LEU A 66 -4.52 7.51 4.21
N LYS A 67 -3.30 7.97 4.52
CA LYS A 67 -3.03 9.37 4.86
C LYS A 67 -3.47 10.32 3.75
N TRP A 68 -3.04 10.08 2.52
CA TRP A 68 -3.36 10.96 1.40
C TRP A 68 -4.81 10.85 0.94
N LEU A 69 -5.42 9.67 1.07
CA LEU A 69 -6.86 9.50 0.86
C LEU A 69 -7.67 10.35 1.84
N ALA A 70 -7.31 10.37 3.13
CA ALA A 70 -7.97 11.22 4.12
C ALA A 70 -7.86 12.71 3.75
N VAL A 71 -6.66 13.17 3.38
CA VAL A 71 -6.42 14.56 2.92
C VAL A 71 -7.28 14.90 1.71
N TYR A 72 -7.43 13.98 0.75
CA TYR A 72 -8.28 14.19 -0.42
C TYR A 72 -9.76 14.35 -0.03
N LEU A 73 -10.28 13.44 0.78
CA LEU A 73 -11.68 13.47 1.24
C LEU A 73 -11.99 14.75 2.03
N GLU A 74 -11.05 15.21 2.88
CA GLU A 74 -11.19 16.48 3.60
C GLU A 74 -11.24 17.70 2.67
N ARG A 75 -10.55 17.66 1.52
CA ARG A 75 -10.57 18.75 0.52
C ARG A 75 -11.89 18.75 -0.25
N GLU A 76 -12.34 17.59 -0.72
CA GLU A 76 -13.61 17.45 -1.43
C GLU A 76 -14.80 17.86 -0.54
N ALA A 77 -14.80 17.45 0.72
CA ALA A 77 -15.85 17.80 1.69
C ALA A 77 -15.95 19.31 1.98
N LYS A 78 -14.88 20.09 1.78
CA LYS A 78 -14.89 21.56 1.90
C LYS A 78 -15.34 22.28 0.63
N THR A 79 -15.41 21.55 -0.48
CA THR A 79 -15.75 22.09 -1.80
C THR A 79 -17.22 21.84 -2.16
N THR A 80 -17.91 21.00 -1.38
CA THR A 80 -19.36 20.71 -1.47
C THR A 80 -20.12 21.50 -0.42
#